data_AF-A0A2V6R6L2-F1
#
_entry.id   AF-A0A2V6R6L2-F1
#
_cell.length_a   1.000
_cell.length_b   1.000
_cell.length_c   1.000
_cell.angle_alpha   90.00
_cell.angle_beta   90.00
_cell.angle_gamma   90.00
#
_symmetry.space_group_name_H-M   'P 1'
#
loop_
_entity.id
_entity.type
_entity.pdbx_description
1 polymer ?
#
loop_
_entity_poly.entity_id
_entity_poly.type
_entity_poly.pdbx_seq_one_letter_code
_entity_poly.pdbx_strand_id
1 'polypeptide(L)'
;MSARRPRTREGIVNSGQREYTAAAPRRETAIPVRETGATTLLKSTFLFCLVGAVVVPAVAAPPAQGLSGDMARGKELFLRLCAGCHGEDGRGEAKTFRPSVGNLAVKELMDQVSDEYLFTVIKKGGAAVGKNAAMPAWGKQIPDEDIRDIVGFVRTLAKY
;
A
#
# COMPACT_ATOMS: atom_id res chain seq x y z
N MET A 1 16.26 7.15 -59.67
CA MET A 1 15.46 8.38 -59.90
C MET A 1 14.03 8.04 -59.45
N SER A 2 13.39 8.62 -58.44
CA SER A 2 13.19 10.01 -58.06
C SER A 2 12.92 10.03 -56.53
N ALA A 3 13.79 10.65 -55.74
CA ALA A 3 13.63 12.00 -55.18
C ALA A 3 12.64 12.09 -53.99
N ARG A 4 13.27 12.15 -52.81
CA ARG A 4 12.82 12.59 -51.48
C ARG A 4 12.16 13.99 -51.54
N ARG A 5 11.13 14.26 -50.72
CA ARG A 5 11.14 15.35 -49.72
C ARG A 5 9.96 15.30 -48.72
N PRO A 6 10.17 15.85 -47.50
CA PRO A 6 9.37 15.60 -46.31
C PRO A 6 8.21 16.58 -46.16
N ARG A 7 7.14 16.16 -45.49
CA ARG A 7 6.12 17.11 -45.01
C ARG A 7 6.60 17.79 -43.74
N THR A 8 6.59 19.10 -43.80
CA THR A 8 6.97 20.06 -42.77
C THR A 8 5.96 20.12 -41.63
N ARG A 9 6.49 20.64 -40.53
CA ARG A 9 5.95 20.89 -39.20
C ARG A 9 5.05 22.13 -39.19
N GLU A 10 3.79 21.97 -38.80
CA GLU A 10 2.89 23.01 -38.27
C GLU A 10 2.07 22.29 -37.17
N GLY A 11 2.16 22.60 -35.89
CA GLY A 11 1.91 23.92 -35.34
C GLY A 11 0.44 24.06 -34.96
N ILE A 12 -0.09 23.17 -34.09
CA ILE A 12 -1.37 23.39 -33.41
C ILE A 12 -1.10 23.31 -31.90
N VAL A 13 -0.66 24.44 -31.36
CA VAL A 13 -0.89 24.78 -29.96
C VAL A 13 -2.33 25.28 -29.90
N ASN A 14 -3.21 24.63 -29.14
CA ASN A 14 -4.35 25.34 -28.57
C ASN A 14 -4.71 24.82 -27.18
N SER A 15 -4.74 25.81 -26.30
CA SER A 15 -5.21 25.92 -24.92
C SER A 15 -6.04 24.75 -24.37
N GLY A 16 -5.41 24.00 -23.47
CA GLY A 16 -6.07 23.13 -22.50
C GLY A 16 -5.82 23.58 -21.06
N GLN A 17 -5.48 24.86 -20.85
CA GLN A 17 -5.40 25.45 -19.52
C GLN A 17 -6.83 25.61 -18.98
N ARG A 18 -7.38 24.54 -18.42
CA ARG A 18 -8.39 24.70 -17.36
C ARG A 18 -7.65 24.95 -16.07
N GLU A 19 -7.65 26.22 -15.73
CA GLU A 19 -7.48 26.75 -14.39
C GLU A 19 -8.32 25.89 -13.42
N TYR A 20 -7.67 25.05 -12.63
CA TYR A 20 -8.29 24.49 -11.42
C TYR A 20 -8.22 25.59 -10.37
N THR A 21 -9.14 26.54 -10.48
CA THR A 21 -9.37 27.60 -9.51
C THR A 21 -9.96 27.02 -8.24
N ALA A 22 -9.45 27.54 -7.12
CA ALA A 22 -10.12 27.70 -5.84
C ALA A 22 -10.67 26.44 -5.14
N ALA A 23 -9.82 25.92 -4.23
CA ALA A 23 -10.12 25.70 -2.81
C ALA A 23 -11.61 25.72 -2.41
N ALA A 24 -12.18 24.53 -2.19
CA ALA A 24 -13.38 24.38 -1.38
C ALA A 24 -12.96 24.36 0.12
N PRO A 25 -13.61 25.14 1.00
CA PRO A 25 -13.29 25.15 2.42
C PRO A 25 -13.71 23.82 3.07
N ARG A 26 -12.72 23.14 3.68
CA ARG A 26 -12.93 21.99 4.56
C ARG A 26 -13.80 22.48 5.73
N ARG A 27 -15.00 21.91 5.86
CA ARG A 27 -15.92 22.20 6.96
C ARG A 27 -15.34 21.59 8.24
N GLU A 28 -14.52 22.37 8.93
CA GLU A 28 -13.98 22.09 10.26
C GLU A 28 -15.15 22.00 11.24
N THR A 29 -15.67 20.80 11.47
CA THR A 29 -16.59 20.57 12.60
C THR A 29 -15.76 20.10 13.76
N ALA A 30 -15.22 21.08 14.49
CA ALA A 30 -14.60 20.90 15.79
C ALA A 30 -15.56 20.14 16.70
N ILE A 31 -15.14 18.95 17.14
CA ILE A 31 -15.83 18.20 18.19
C ILE A 31 -15.60 18.96 19.50
N PRO A 32 -16.65 19.38 20.23
CA PRO A 32 -16.49 20.05 21.50
C PRO A 32 -15.94 19.08 22.55
N VAL A 33 -14.74 19.39 23.05
CA VAL A 33 -14.15 18.74 24.21
C VAL A 33 -14.99 19.13 25.43
N ARG A 34 -15.62 18.14 26.07
CA ARG A 34 -16.46 18.33 27.24
C ARG A 34 -15.57 18.38 28.49
N GLU A 35 -15.35 19.58 29.00
CA GLU A 35 -14.84 19.78 30.37
C GLU A 35 -15.95 19.46 31.37
N THR A 36 -15.68 18.55 32.31
CA THR A 36 -16.43 18.48 33.57
C THR A 36 -15.44 18.42 34.71
N GLY A 37 -15.35 19.52 35.44
CA GLY A 37 -14.54 19.66 36.64
C GLY A 37 -15.11 18.89 37.84
N ALA A 38 -14.15 18.53 38.70
CA ALA A 38 -14.17 18.67 40.15
C ALA A 38 -15.37 18.15 40.96
N THR A 39 -15.14 17.05 41.70
CA THR A 39 -15.61 16.86 43.09
C THR A 39 -14.46 16.20 43.88
N THR A 40 -13.69 16.98 44.63
CA THR A 40 -13.76 17.20 46.09
C THR A 40 -13.44 15.96 46.96
N LEU A 41 -12.15 15.90 47.34
CA LEU A 41 -11.59 15.58 48.66
C LEU A 41 -12.04 14.28 49.37
N LEU A 42 -11.15 13.28 49.39
CA LEU A 42 -10.93 12.48 50.59
C LEU A 42 -9.43 12.24 50.82
N LYS A 43 -8.95 12.86 51.89
CA LYS A 43 -7.66 12.71 52.58
C LYS A 43 -6.99 11.34 52.39
N SER A 44 -5.76 11.34 51.88
CA SER A 44 -4.73 10.44 52.41
C SER A 44 -3.34 10.99 52.08
N THR A 45 -2.74 11.61 53.08
CA THR A 45 -1.32 11.94 53.14
C THR A 45 -0.51 10.66 53.13
N PHE A 46 0.07 10.30 51.98
CA PHE A 46 1.25 9.45 51.94
C PHE A 46 2.36 10.18 51.20
N LEU A 47 3.21 10.80 52.01
CA LEU A 47 4.53 11.27 51.64
C LEU A 47 5.36 10.05 51.25
N PHE A 48 5.57 9.81 49.96
CA PHE A 48 6.62 8.92 49.49
C PHE A 48 7.45 9.64 48.44
N CYS A 49 8.50 10.30 48.93
CA CYS A 49 9.66 10.67 48.14
C CYS A 49 10.29 9.40 47.57
N LEU A 50 10.00 9.06 46.32
CA LEU A 50 10.90 8.28 45.50
C LEU A 50 10.94 8.93 44.12
N VAL A 51 12.08 9.56 43.85
CA VAL A 51 12.54 9.90 42.51
C VAL A 51 12.73 8.57 41.79
N GLY A 52 11.65 8.07 41.18
CA GLY A 52 11.71 6.93 40.29
C GLY A 52 12.40 7.36 39.01
N ALA A 53 13.64 6.94 38.82
CA ALA A 53 14.31 7.04 37.53
C ALA A 53 13.40 6.40 36.47
N VAL A 54 12.87 7.23 35.56
CA VAL A 54 12.16 6.74 34.39
C VAL A 54 13.20 6.08 33.51
N VAL A 55 13.34 4.77 33.65
CA VAL A 55 14.10 3.95 32.71
C VAL A 55 13.27 3.93 31.44
N VAL A 56 13.63 4.75 30.46
CA VAL A 56 13.08 4.65 29.11
C VAL A 56 13.49 3.28 28.60
N PRO A 57 12.56 2.33 28.34
CA PRO A 57 12.95 1.09 27.70
C PRO A 57 13.48 1.48 26.32
N ALA A 58 14.74 1.16 26.05
CA ALA A 58 15.26 1.20 24.70
C ALA A 58 14.40 0.23 23.89
N VAL A 59 13.47 0.77 23.09
CA VAL A 59 12.76 0.00 22.07
C VAL A 59 13.85 -0.47 21.11
N ALA A 60 14.31 -1.69 21.31
CA ALA A 60 15.16 -2.37 20.36
C ALA A 60 14.37 -2.41 19.05
N ALA A 61 14.89 -1.72 18.02
CA ALA A 61 14.37 -1.87 16.68
C ALA A 61 14.40 -3.37 16.34
N PRO A 62 13.29 -3.95 15.85
CA PRO A 62 13.30 -5.35 15.45
C PRO A 62 14.42 -5.54 14.42
N PRO A 63 15.11 -6.70 14.45
CA PRO A 63 16.14 -6.99 13.46
C PRO A 63 15.53 -6.80 12.06
N ALA A 64 16.30 -6.20 11.15
CA ALA A 64 15.93 -6.12 9.74
C ALA A 64 15.91 -7.55 9.18
N GLN A 65 14.79 -8.23 9.40
CA GLN A 65 14.46 -9.49 8.78
C GLN A 65 14.13 -9.15 7.32
N GLY A 66 14.78 -9.82 6.37
CA GLY A 66 14.34 -9.78 4.96
C GLY A 66 12.84 -10.01 4.89
N LEU A 67 12.15 -9.38 3.94
CA LEU A 67 10.70 -9.09 3.83
C LEU A 67 9.71 -10.21 4.27
N SER A 68 9.82 -10.73 5.49
CA SER A 68 9.01 -11.78 6.07
C SER A 68 7.87 -11.12 6.80
N GLY A 69 6.79 -10.86 6.07
CA GLY A 69 5.55 -10.38 6.67
C GLY A 69 4.78 -11.50 7.39
N ASP A 70 3.77 -11.11 8.18
CA ASP A 70 2.82 -12.02 8.79
C ASP A 70 1.92 -12.63 7.71
N MET A 71 2.11 -13.93 7.45
CA MET A 71 1.35 -14.66 6.43
C MET A 71 -0.15 -14.72 6.71
N ALA A 72 -0.58 -14.77 7.98
CA ALA A 72 -2.00 -14.87 8.33
C ALA A 72 -2.70 -13.54 8.04
N ARG A 73 -2.06 -12.43 8.42
CA ARG A 73 -2.49 -11.07 8.06
C ARG A 73 -2.49 -10.88 6.55
N GLY A 74 -1.42 -11.31 5.88
CA GLY A 74 -1.28 -11.27 4.43
C GLY A 74 -2.39 -12.01 3.69
N LYS A 75 -2.78 -13.18 4.19
CA LYS A 75 -3.91 -13.96 3.64
C LYS A 75 -5.23 -13.20 3.76
N GLU A 76 -5.52 -12.64 4.93
CA GLU A 76 -6.75 -11.85 5.14
C GLU A 76 -6.85 -10.68 4.16
N LEU A 77 -5.76 -9.93 4.00
CA LEU A 77 -5.68 -8.79 3.10
C LEU A 77 -5.77 -9.22 1.63
N PHE A 78 -5.05 -10.26 1.23
CA PHE A 78 -5.08 -10.77 -0.13
C PHE A 78 -6.49 -11.21 -0.53
N LEU A 79 -7.20 -11.94 0.35
CA LEU A 79 -8.57 -12.38 0.08
C LEU A 79 -9.54 -11.20 -0.06
N ARG A 80 -9.36 -10.13 0.72
CA ARG A 80 -10.22 -8.94 0.62
C ARG A 80 -9.93 -8.07 -0.60
N LEU A 81 -8.66 -7.94 -0.99
CA LEU A 81 -8.23 -6.87 -1.91
C LEU A 81 -7.73 -7.40 -3.26
N CYS A 82 -7.21 -8.62 -3.31
CA CYS A 82 -6.48 -9.15 -4.47
C CYS A 82 -7.22 -10.32 -5.13
N ALA A 83 -7.88 -11.17 -4.35
CA ALA A 83 -8.50 -12.41 -4.83
C ALA A 83 -9.60 -12.18 -5.87
N GLY A 84 -10.25 -11.01 -5.89
CA GLY A 84 -11.24 -10.67 -6.92
C GLY A 84 -10.71 -10.73 -8.36
N CYS A 85 -9.40 -10.51 -8.54
CA CYS A 85 -8.73 -10.65 -9.84
C CYS A 85 -7.78 -11.84 -9.88
N HIS A 86 -7.04 -12.08 -8.81
CA HIS A 86 -6.01 -13.12 -8.74
C HIS A 86 -6.55 -14.51 -8.37
N GLY A 87 -7.82 -14.63 -7.97
CA GLY A 87 -8.38 -15.85 -7.38
C GLY A 87 -7.83 -16.09 -5.97
N GLU A 88 -8.56 -16.84 -5.14
CA GLU A 88 -8.13 -17.18 -3.78
C GLU A 88 -6.86 -18.05 -3.76
N ASP A 89 -6.65 -18.82 -4.81
CA ASP A 89 -5.48 -19.71 -5.00
C ASP A 89 -4.38 -19.09 -5.87
N GLY A 90 -4.54 -17.83 -6.30
CA GLY A 90 -3.55 -17.11 -7.09
C GLY A 90 -3.53 -17.45 -8.58
N ARG A 91 -4.44 -18.28 -9.10
CA ARG A 91 -4.41 -18.73 -10.51
C ARG A 91 -4.88 -17.71 -11.55
N GLY A 92 -5.48 -16.60 -11.12
CA GLY A 92 -5.86 -15.51 -12.02
C GLY A 92 -7.07 -15.82 -12.92
N GLU A 93 -8.13 -16.41 -12.35
CA GLU A 93 -9.25 -16.99 -13.12
C GLU A 93 -10.22 -16.01 -13.75
N ALA A 94 -10.05 -14.70 -13.56
CA ALA A 94 -10.93 -13.74 -14.19
C ALA A 94 -10.58 -13.59 -15.69
N LYS A 95 -11.09 -14.54 -16.51
CA LYS A 95 -11.04 -14.56 -17.99
C LYS A 95 -11.54 -13.26 -18.64
N THR A 96 -12.22 -12.42 -17.85
CA THR A 96 -12.73 -11.10 -18.20
C THR A 96 -11.67 -10.00 -18.21
N PHE A 97 -10.53 -10.14 -17.52
CA PHE A 97 -9.46 -9.15 -17.59
C PHE A 97 -8.56 -9.39 -18.80
N ARG A 98 -8.38 -8.34 -19.61
CA ARG A 98 -7.43 -8.31 -20.71
C ARG A 98 -6.45 -7.16 -20.51
N PRO A 99 -5.13 -7.39 -20.57
CA PRO A 99 -4.46 -8.70 -20.60
C PRO A 99 -4.70 -9.54 -19.34
N SER A 100 -4.54 -10.86 -19.45
CA SER A 100 -4.85 -11.81 -18.37
C SER A 100 -4.07 -11.51 -17.09
N VAL A 101 -4.68 -11.86 -15.95
CA VAL A 101 -4.01 -11.80 -14.65
C VAL A 101 -2.97 -12.92 -14.59
N GLY A 102 -1.75 -12.60 -14.13
CA GLY A 102 -0.68 -13.59 -14.01
C GLY A 102 -1.00 -14.64 -12.95
N ASN A 103 -0.64 -15.89 -13.24
CA ASN A 103 -0.81 -17.01 -12.32
C ASN A 103 0.33 -17.01 -11.28
N LEU A 104 -0.01 -16.67 -10.04
CA LEU A 104 0.90 -16.59 -8.90
C LEU A 104 1.26 -17.97 -8.32
N ALA A 105 0.59 -19.04 -8.75
CA ALA A 105 0.82 -20.39 -8.24
C ALA A 105 1.95 -21.14 -8.97
N VAL A 106 2.45 -20.61 -10.10
CA VAL A 106 3.58 -21.17 -10.86
C VAL A 106 4.89 -20.88 -10.12
N LYS A 107 5.53 -21.92 -9.61
CA LYS A 107 6.72 -21.84 -8.78
C LYS A 107 7.91 -21.32 -9.56
N GLU A 108 8.13 -21.76 -10.79
CA GLU A 108 9.26 -21.31 -11.61
C GLU A 108 9.20 -19.80 -11.86
N LEU A 109 7.99 -19.25 -12.03
CA LEU A 109 7.78 -17.81 -12.18
C LEU A 109 8.04 -17.08 -10.85
N MET A 110 7.55 -17.62 -9.74
CA MET A 110 7.73 -16.99 -8.43
C MET A 110 9.20 -17.02 -7.96
N ASP A 111 9.95 -18.08 -8.26
CA ASP A 111 11.37 -18.19 -7.91
C ASP A 111 12.23 -17.12 -8.61
N GLN A 112 11.77 -16.58 -9.74
CA GLN A 112 12.49 -15.57 -10.53
C GLN A 112 12.20 -14.12 -10.13
N VAL A 113 11.20 -13.89 -9.28
CA VAL A 113 10.83 -12.54 -8.83
C VAL A 113 11.29 -12.33 -7.40
N SER A 114 11.84 -11.16 -7.08
CA SER A 114 12.21 -10.82 -5.70
C SER A 114 11.02 -10.32 -4.89
N ASP A 115 11.13 -10.37 -3.57
CA ASP A 115 10.11 -9.82 -2.68
C ASP A 115 9.97 -8.30 -2.86
N GLU A 116 11.06 -7.59 -3.13
CA GLU A 116 11.06 -6.15 -3.42
C GLU A 116 10.32 -5.85 -4.73
N TYR A 117 10.43 -6.73 -5.72
CA TYR A 117 9.67 -6.60 -6.95
C TYR A 117 8.17 -6.76 -6.68
N LEU A 118 7.77 -7.82 -5.96
CA LEU A 118 6.38 -8.06 -5.59
C LEU A 118 5.81 -6.89 -4.76
N PHE A 119 6.57 -6.43 -3.76
CA PHE A 119 6.25 -5.26 -2.97
C PHE A 119 6.05 -4.02 -3.85
N THR A 120 6.96 -3.80 -4.82
CA THR A 120 6.86 -2.67 -5.75
C THR A 120 5.63 -2.76 -6.64
N VAL A 121 5.30 -3.95 -7.16
CA VAL A 121 4.11 -4.18 -7.98
C VAL A 121 2.84 -3.86 -7.18
N ILE A 122 2.74 -4.31 -5.93
CA ILE A 122 1.58 -4.03 -5.07
C ILE A 122 1.51 -2.55 -4.71
N LYS A 123 2.65 -1.97 -4.27
CA LYS A 123 2.70 -0.58 -3.80
C LYS A 123 2.42 0.42 -4.91
N LYS A 124 3.01 0.23 -6.10
CA LYS A 124 2.97 1.20 -7.22
C LYS A 124 2.01 0.80 -8.34
N GLY A 125 1.42 -0.40 -8.28
CA GLY A 125 0.52 -0.91 -9.30
C GLY A 125 1.25 -1.47 -10.53
N GLY A 126 0.50 -2.15 -11.40
CA GLY A 126 1.06 -2.86 -12.55
C GLY A 126 1.73 -1.93 -13.56
N ALA A 127 1.14 -0.75 -13.82
CA ALA A 127 1.68 0.22 -14.78
C ALA A 127 3.10 0.70 -14.43
N ALA A 128 3.42 0.81 -13.14
CA ALA A 128 4.73 1.28 -12.68
C ALA A 128 5.88 0.31 -12.99
N VAL A 129 5.56 -0.95 -13.31
CA VAL A 129 6.51 -2.02 -13.63
C VAL A 129 6.26 -2.61 -15.02
N GLY A 130 5.54 -1.90 -15.89
CA GLY A 130 5.25 -2.34 -17.25
C GLY A 130 4.27 -3.52 -17.36
N LYS A 131 3.48 -3.80 -16.30
CA LYS A 131 2.39 -4.79 -16.30
C LYS A 131 1.03 -4.14 -16.58
N ASN A 132 -0.04 -4.94 -16.53
CA ASN A 132 -1.41 -4.49 -16.74
C ASN A 132 -1.75 -3.30 -15.80
N ALA A 133 -2.13 -2.16 -16.39
CA ALA A 133 -2.52 -0.95 -15.65
C ALA A 133 -3.82 -1.12 -14.83
N ALA A 134 -4.59 -2.18 -15.10
CA ALA A 134 -5.75 -2.54 -14.28
C ALA A 134 -5.38 -3.01 -12.86
N MET A 135 -4.12 -3.40 -12.61
CA MET A 135 -3.66 -3.66 -11.25
C MET A 135 -3.36 -2.31 -10.55
N PRO A 136 -4.18 -1.90 -9.57
CA PRO A 136 -4.08 -0.57 -8.96
C PRO A 136 -2.84 -0.45 -8.06
N ALA A 137 -2.43 0.78 -7.80
CA ALA A 137 -1.41 1.09 -6.80
C ALA A 137 -2.04 1.13 -5.40
N TRP A 138 -1.54 0.31 -4.48
CA TRP A 138 -2.11 0.21 -3.13
C TRP A 138 -1.40 1.05 -2.07
N GLY A 139 -0.23 1.61 -2.37
CA GLY A 139 0.63 2.28 -1.38
C GLY A 139 0.06 3.54 -0.73
N LYS A 140 -1.14 4.01 -1.13
CA LYS A 140 -1.87 5.09 -0.46
C LYS A 140 -2.99 4.58 0.46
N GLN A 141 -3.43 3.35 0.27
CA GLN A 141 -4.55 2.75 1.03
C GLN A 141 -4.06 1.72 2.04
N ILE A 142 -2.92 1.08 1.78
CA ILE A 142 -2.35 0.01 2.60
C ILE A 142 -0.96 0.45 3.04
N PRO A 143 -0.62 0.35 4.33
CA PRO A 143 0.72 0.69 4.81
C PRO A 143 1.75 -0.37 4.37
N ASP A 144 3.03 -0.03 4.46
CA ASP A 144 4.10 -0.85 3.89
C ASP A 144 4.21 -2.22 4.58
N GLU A 145 3.97 -2.29 5.88
CA GLU A 145 3.92 -3.54 6.64
C GLU A 145 2.87 -4.51 6.08
N ASP A 146 1.64 -4.05 5.87
CA ASP A 146 0.55 -4.85 5.32
C ASP A 146 0.87 -5.32 3.89
N ILE A 147 1.61 -4.52 3.09
CA ILE A 147 2.09 -4.96 1.77
C ILE A 147 3.12 -6.08 1.90
N ARG A 148 4.03 -6.02 2.87
CA ARG A 148 4.99 -7.11 3.13
C ARG A 148 4.30 -8.38 3.59
N ASP A 149 3.26 -8.25 4.40
CA ASP A 149 2.42 -9.37 4.84
C ASP A 149 1.76 -10.05 3.63
N ILE A 150 1.19 -9.26 2.71
CA ILE A 150 0.64 -9.78 1.45
C ILE A 150 1.73 -10.50 0.63
N VAL A 151 2.94 -9.94 0.50
CA VAL A 151 4.05 -10.60 -0.20
C VAL A 151 4.38 -11.96 0.44
N GLY A 152 4.46 -12.01 1.78
CA GLY A 152 4.67 -13.25 2.52
C GLY A 152 3.61 -14.31 2.20
N PHE A 153 2.33 -13.92 2.16
CA PHE A 153 1.27 -14.84 1.75
C PHE A 153 1.36 -15.27 0.28
N VAL A 154 1.65 -14.34 -0.65
CA VAL A 154 1.79 -14.65 -2.08
C VAL A 154 2.86 -15.71 -2.32
N ARG A 155 3.95 -15.72 -1.55
CA ARG A 155 4.98 -16.77 -1.63
C ARG A 155 4.45 -18.16 -1.32
N THR A 156 3.41 -18.27 -0.50
CA THR A 156 2.79 -19.57 -0.16
C THR A 156 1.86 -20.11 -1.25
N LEU A 157 1.49 -19.27 -2.23
CA LEU A 157 0.63 -19.68 -3.34
C LEU A 157 1.39 -20.49 -4.40
N ALA A 158 2.71 -20.29 -4.51
CA ALA A 158 3.60 -21.01 -5.41
C ALA A 158 3.67 -22.49 -5.06
N LYS A 159 3.14 -23.36 -5.92
CA LYS A 159 2.93 -24.78 -5.60
C LYS A 159 3.54 -25.76 -6.61
N TYR A 160 3.61 -25.39 -7.88
CA TYR A 160 3.89 -26.32 -8.97
C TYR A 160 4.70 -25.69 -10.10
#